data_AF-A0A5N8W340-F1
#
_entry.id   AF-A0A5N8W340-F1
#
_cell.length_a   1.000
_cell.length_b   1.000
_cell.length_c   1.000
_cell.angle_alpha   90.00
_cell.angle_beta   90.00
_cell.angle_gamma   90.00
#
_symmetry.space_group_name_H-M   'P 1'
#
loop_
_entity.id
_entity.type
_entity.pdbx_description
1 polymer ?
#
loop_
_entity_poly.entity_id
_entity_poly.type
_entity_poly.pdbx_seq_one_letter_code
_entity_poly.pdbx_strand_id
1 'polypeptide(L)'
;MGTQERERKVYRPLRRAGLEVIPNAVPDSAMPFVFGYRAEDIVGGFFHQYDTPRLVERLNEDWYDLAVSSGLFGHRREFLLQLPQGTRTHWASLQNMHSGRRAAPAVWTRVRLLERWDIMGRGAASAFLGIHAGHPGFGMMALDSSVYVKASTGETGIDVLAVRHPDRSENILRYLEWFALRDSPSSDRELQERIAVWLAGRAPSAASRSDR
;
A
#
# COMPACT_ATOMS: atom_id res chain seq x y z
N MET A 1 14.25 -16.75 7.52
CA MET A 1 15.01 -15.52 7.85
C MET A 1 14.99 -15.35 9.37
N GLY A 2 16.15 -15.12 9.99
CA GLY A 2 16.23 -14.89 11.43
C GLY A 2 15.70 -13.50 11.82
N THR A 3 15.12 -13.39 13.02
CA THR A 3 14.52 -12.16 13.57
C THR A 3 15.46 -10.96 13.51
N GLN A 4 16.75 -11.17 13.75
CA GLN A 4 17.78 -10.13 13.78
C GLN A 4 18.07 -9.50 12.41
N GLU A 5 17.95 -10.27 11.32
CA GLU A 5 18.16 -9.76 9.96
C GLU A 5 17.00 -8.88 9.50
N ARG A 6 15.77 -9.25 9.88
CA ARG A 6 14.54 -8.50 9.59
C ARG A 6 14.52 -7.16 10.33
N GLU A 7 14.92 -7.18 11.61
CA GLU A 7 15.09 -5.97 12.43
C GLU A 7 16.06 -4.98 11.75
N ARG A 8 17.24 -5.46 11.36
CA ARG A 8 18.29 -4.61 10.77
C ARG A 8 17.90 -4.08 9.40
N LYS A 9 17.37 -4.94 8.53
CA LYS A 9 17.15 -4.60 7.11
C LYS A 9 15.84 -3.89 6.86
N VAL A 10 14.78 -4.16 7.64
CA VAL A 10 13.43 -3.64 7.38
C VAL A 10 12.97 -2.69 8.47
N TYR A 11 13.01 -3.10 9.74
CA TYR A 11 12.37 -2.31 10.81
C TYR A 11 13.14 -1.05 11.14
N ARG A 12 14.48 -1.11 11.19
CA ARG A 12 15.29 0.07 11.50
C ARG A 12 15.16 1.19 10.45
N PRO A 13 15.20 0.93 9.13
CA PRO A 13 14.93 1.96 8.13
C PRO A 13 13.53 2.58 8.25
N LEU A 14 12.49 1.76 8.45
CA LEU A 14 11.13 2.25 8.64
C LEU A 14 11.01 3.11 9.90
N ARG A 15 11.62 2.70 11.01
CA ARG A 15 11.62 3.46 12.27
C ARG A 15 12.31 4.83 12.11
N ARG A 16 13.35 4.93 11.28
CA ARG A 16 14.01 6.22 10.96
C ARG A 16 13.11 7.17 10.15
N ALA A 17 12.17 6.63 9.38
CA ALA A 17 11.13 7.38 8.67
C ALA A 17 9.92 7.71 9.55
N GLY A 18 9.91 7.26 10.82
CA GLY A 18 8.80 7.44 11.74
C GLY A 18 7.73 6.36 11.67
N LEU A 19 8.06 5.16 11.19
CA LEU A 19 7.14 4.03 11.10
C LEU A 19 7.59 2.89 12.01
N GLU A 20 6.75 2.53 12.98
CA GLU A 20 6.94 1.34 13.79
C GLU A 20 6.16 0.17 13.19
N VAL A 21 6.85 -0.94 12.92
CA VAL A 21 6.21 -2.18 12.43
C VAL A 21 5.54 -2.92 13.58
N ILE A 22 4.29 -3.32 13.39
CA ILE A 22 3.54 -4.19 14.30
C ILE A 22 3.48 -5.59 13.65
N PRO A 23 4.33 -6.54 14.09
CA PRO A 23 4.45 -7.84 13.43
C PRO A 23 3.16 -8.66 13.56
N ASN A 24 2.83 -9.42 12.51
CA ASN A 24 1.73 -10.39 12.48
C ASN A 24 0.35 -9.80 12.89
N ALA A 25 0.11 -8.52 12.57
CA ALA A 25 -1.08 -7.80 13.03
C ALA A 25 -1.95 -7.24 11.89
N VAL A 26 -1.83 -7.81 10.69
CA VAL A 26 -2.72 -7.49 9.55
C VAL A 26 -4.08 -8.16 9.81
N PRO A 27 -5.21 -7.42 9.72
CA PRO A 27 -6.53 -8.02 9.87
C PRO A 27 -6.83 -9.04 8.77
N ASP A 28 -7.47 -10.16 9.11
CA ASP A 28 -7.85 -11.19 8.14
C ASP A 28 -8.85 -10.67 7.08
N SER A 29 -9.62 -9.64 7.41
CA SER A 29 -10.55 -8.97 6.51
C SER A 29 -9.87 -8.00 5.53
N ALA A 30 -8.58 -7.70 5.72
CA ALA A 30 -7.88 -6.71 4.91
C ALA A 30 -7.86 -7.13 3.43
N MET A 31 -8.26 -6.20 2.57
CA MET A 31 -8.23 -6.42 1.12
C MET A 31 -6.81 -6.79 0.66
N PRO A 32 -6.58 -7.89 -0.07
CA PRO A 32 -5.24 -8.40 -0.33
C PRO A 32 -4.44 -7.52 -1.30
N PHE A 33 -5.13 -6.77 -2.16
CA PHE A 33 -4.53 -5.93 -3.20
C PHE A 33 -5.52 -4.87 -3.68
N VAL A 34 -5.03 -3.66 -4.00
CA VAL A 34 -5.85 -2.57 -4.53
C VAL A 34 -5.31 -2.16 -5.89
N PHE A 35 -6.10 -2.39 -6.94
CA PHE A 35 -5.77 -2.01 -8.32
C PHE A 35 -7.03 -1.98 -9.19
N GLY A 36 -6.96 -1.35 -10.36
CA GLY A 36 -8.10 -1.26 -11.27
C GLY A 36 -9.13 -0.19 -10.91
N TYR A 37 -8.85 0.62 -9.88
CA TYR A 37 -9.64 1.81 -9.55
C TYR A 37 -9.58 2.83 -10.69
N ARG A 38 -10.61 3.68 -10.75
CA ARG A 38 -10.78 4.74 -11.75
C ARG A 38 -10.99 6.08 -11.09
N ALA A 39 -11.19 7.13 -11.89
CA ALA A 39 -11.33 8.50 -11.40
C ALA A 39 -12.50 8.65 -10.41
N GLU A 40 -13.59 7.90 -10.62
CA GLU A 40 -14.76 7.89 -9.74
C GLU A 40 -14.49 7.30 -8.34
N ASP A 41 -13.45 6.47 -8.20
CA ASP A 41 -13.07 5.87 -6.92
C ASP A 41 -12.13 6.80 -6.12
N ILE A 42 -11.54 7.82 -6.77
CA ILE A 42 -10.58 8.76 -6.18
C ILE A 42 -11.32 9.88 -5.46
N VAL A 43 -11.01 10.07 -4.19
CA VAL A 43 -11.63 11.10 -3.33
C VAL A 43 -10.73 12.27 -2.99
N GLY A 44 -9.47 12.21 -3.42
CA GLY A 44 -8.51 13.28 -3.21
C GLY A 44 -7.13 12.89 -3.69
N GLY A 45 -6.27 13.90 -3.82
CA GLY A 45 -4.89 13.72 -4.24
C GLY A 45 -4.22 15.04 -4.54
N PHE A 46 -2.92 14.99 -4.76
CA PHE A 46 -2.11 16.13 -5.13
C PHE A 46 -0.99 15.70 -6.07
N PHE A 47 -0.42 16.69 -6.74
CA PHE A 47 0.72 16.53 -7.63
C PHE A 47 1.72 17.65 -7.40
N HIS A 48 3.01 17.30 -7.35
CA HIS A 48 4.11 18.27 -7.33
C HIS A 48 5.12 17.94 -8.42
N GLN A 49 5.54 18.97 -9.15
CA GLN A 49 6.67 18.89 -10.08
C GLN A 49 7.99 18.82 -9.31
N TYR A 50 9.03 18.25 -9.91
CA TYR A 50 10.35 18.10 -9.25
C TYR A 50 11.05 19.41 -8.91
N ASP A 51 10.74 20.49 -9.62
CA ASP A 51 11.28 21.83 -9.38
C ASP A 51 10.53 22.60 -8.26
N THR A 52 9.52 21.98 -7.64
CA THR A 52 8.79 22.58 -6.52
C THR A 52 9.75 22.92 -5.38
N PRO A 53 9.81 24.19 -4.93
CA PRO A 53 10.69 24.58 -3.82
C PRO A 53 10.29 23.87 -2.52
N ARG A 54 11.28 23.27 -1.84
CA ARG A 54 11.07 22.46 -0.62
C ARG A 54 10.13 21.29 -0.86
N LEU A 55 10.39 20.56 -1.95
CA LEU A 55 9.55 19.46 -2.43
C LEU A 55 9.25 18.43 -1.33
N VAL A 56 10.26 17.95 -0.60
CA VAL A 56 10.10 16.91 0.41
C VAL A 56 9.21 17.38 1.56
N GLU A 57 9.38 18.63 2.00
CA GLU A 57 8.56 19.23 3.05
C GLU A 57 7.10 19.32 2.61
N ARG A 58 6.84 19.85 1.41
CA ARG A 58 5.48 19.94 0.85
C ARG A 58 4.83 18.58 0.64
N LEU A 59 5.56 17.61 0.11
CA LEU A 59 5.06 16.25 -0.08
C LEU A 59 4.67 15.61 1.26
N ASN A 60 5.44 15.84 2.33
CA ASN A 60 5.13 15.35 3.67
C ASN A 60 3.89 16.03 4.25
N GLU A 61 3.80 17.36 4.15
CA GLU A 61 2.64 18.15 4.60
C GLU A 61 1.35 17.68 3.91
N ASP A 62 1.33 17.70 2.57
CA ASP A 62 0.14 17.35 1.79
C ASP A 62 -0.24 15.87 1.94
N TRP A 63 0.75 14.97 2.08
CA TRP A 63 0.48 13.56 2.38
C TRP A 63 -0.21 13.39 3.73
N TYR A 64 0.26 14.09 4.76
CA TYR A 64 -0.32 13.97 6.10
C TYR A 64 -1.74 14.53 6.11
N ASP A 65 -1.96 15.69 5.49
CA ASP A 65 -3.29 16.30 5.37
C ASP A 65 -4.26 15.41 4.58
N LEU A 66 -3.81 14.81 3.47
CA LEU A 66 -4.60 13.84 2.72
C LEU A 66 -4.90 12.59 3.55
N ALA A 67 -3.91 12.05 4.26
CA ALA A 67 -4.08 10.84 5.08
C ALA A 67 -5.05 11.06 6.24
N VAL A 68 -5.00 12.22 6.89
CA VAL A 68 -5.93 12.59 7.96
C VAL A 68 -7.33 12.83 7.41
N SER A 69 -7.47 13.66 6.37
CA SER A 69 -8.78 14.03 5.81
C SER A 69 -9.51 12.88 5.14
N SER A 70 -8.78 11.93 4.54
CA SER A 70 -9.37 10.74 3.93
C SER A 70 -9.75 9.67 4.97
N GLY A 71 -9.11 9.65 6.13
CA GLY A 71 -9.35 8.64 7.18
C GLY A 71 -8.39 7.46 7.14
N LEU A 72 -7.17 7.61 6.60
CA LEU A 72 -6.16 6.54 6.58
C LEU A 72 -5.80 6.06 7.99
N PHE A 73 -5.77 6.98 8.96
CA PHE A 73 -5.35 6.70 10.33
C PHE A 73 -6.53 6.40 11.25
N GLY A 74 -6.46 5.27 11.96
CA GLY A 74 -7.28 5.08 13.17
C GLY A 74 -6.76 5.91 14.35
N HIS A 75 -7.46 5.84 15.49
CA HIS A 75 -7.10 6.54 16.75
C HIS A 75 -5.63 6.35 17.18
N ARG A 76 -5.03 5.18 16.91
CA ARG A 76 -3.62 4.87 17.21
C ARG A 76 -2.62 5.25 16.11
N ARG A 77 -3.05 5.94 15.04
CA ARG A 77 -2.26 6.20 13.82
C ARG A 77 -1.69 4.93 13.20
N GLU A 78 -2.46 3.86 13.27
CA GLU A 78 -2.10 2.55 12.72
C GLU A 78 -2.79 2.33 11.38
N PHE A 79 -2.07 1.75 10.43
CA PHE A 79 -2.52 1.49 9.06
C PHE A 79 -1.69 0.35 8.45
N LEU A 80 -2.08 -0.10 7.27
CA LEU A 80 -1.36 -1.09 6.48
C LEU A 80 -0.45 -0.40 5.48
N LEU A 81 0.78 -0.87 5.40
CA LEU A 81 1.79 -0.43 4.45
C LEU A 81 2.16 -1.58 3.54
N GLN A 82 2.15 -1.34 2.24
CA GLN A 82 2.59 -2.32 1.25
C GLN A 82 4.11 -2.36 1.25
N LEU A 83 4.69 -3.48 1.64
CA LEU A 83 6.13 -3.72 1.59
C LEU A 83 6.44 -4.87 0.63
N PRO A 84 7.56 -4.82 -0.12
CA PRO A 84 8.04 -5.99 -0.85
C PRO A 84 8.26 -7.16 0.11
N GLN A 85 7.80 -8.36 -0.23
CA GLN A 85 8.05 -9.54 0.60
C GLN A 85 9.57 -9.83 0.67
N GLY A 86 10.09 -9.95 1.89
CA GLY A 86 11.49 -10.31 2.16
C GLY A 86 12.41 -9.12 2.42
N THR A 87 13.63 -9.17 1.89
CA THR A 87 14.67 -8.13 2.03
C THR A 87 14.83 -7.27 0.78
N ARG A 88 13.94 -7.45 -0.21
CA ARG A 88 14.06 -6.79 -1.50
C ARG A 88 13.61 -5.35 -1.38
N THR A 89 14.42 -4.47 -1.96
CA THR A 89 14.17 -3.05 -1.97
C THR A 89 13.12 -2.70 -3.02
N HIS A 90 12.46 -1.56 -2.90
CA HIS A 90 11.56 -1.00 -3.89
C HIS A 90 12.26 -0.88 -5.26
N TRP A 91 13.53 -0.46 -5.29
CA TRP A 91 14.36 -0.47 -6.50
C TRP A 91 14.50 -1.88 -7.11
N ALA A 92 14.75 -2.91 -6.30
CA ALA A 92 14.79 -4.28 -6.79
C ALA A 92 13.41 -4.76 -7.29
N SER A 93 12.31 -4.26 -6.73
CA SER A 93 10.95 -4.51 -7.25
C SER A 93 10.75 -3.88 -8.62
N LEU A 94 11.15 -2.60 -8.79
CA LEU A 94 11.08 -1.88 -10.06
C LEU A 94 11.95 -2.54 -11.15
N GLN A 95 13.18 -2.95 -10.83
CA GLN A 95 14.04 -3.66 -11.78
C GLN A 95 13.47 -5.02 -12.23
N ASN A 96 12.78 -5.74 -11.33
CA ASN A 96 12.11 -6.99 -11.68
C ASN A 96 10.90 -6.73 -12.61
N MET A 97 10.11 -5.69 -12.35
CA MET A 97 9.02 -5.27 -13.24
C MET A 97 9.51 -4.98 -14.67
N HIS A 98 10.63 -4.27 -14.83
CA HIS A 98 11.17 -3.93 -16.17
C HIS A 98 11.91 -5.10 -16.85
N SER A 99 12.37 -6.09 -16.10
CA SER A 99 13.12 -7.25 -16.66
C SER A 99 12.25 -8.47 -16.95
N GLY A 100 10.92 -8.36 -16.79
CA GLY A 100 10.00 -9.49 -16.94
C GLY A 100 10.19 -10.59 -15.88
N ARG A 101 11.01 -10.32 -14.84
CA ARG A 101 11.22 -11.22 -13.71
C ARG A 101 10.12 -10.98 -12.67
N ARG A 102 9.67 -12.06 -12.02
CA ARG A 102 8.60 -12.00 -11.01
C ARG A 102 8.95 -10.96 -9.94
N ALA A 103 8.22 -9.84 -9.91
CA ALA A 103 8.30 -8.90 -8.80
C ALA A 103 7.96 -9.67 -7.50
N ALA A 104 8.65 -9.35 -6.40
CA ALA A 104 8.32 -10.00 -5.14
C ALA A 104 6.87 -9.68 -4.76
N PRO A 105 6.09 -10.64 -4.25
CA PRO A 105 4.74 -10.37 -3.78
C PRO A 105 4.77 -9.19 -2.82
N ALA A 106 3.94 -8.17 -3.06
CA ALA A 106 3.84 -7.07 -2.13
C ALA A 106 2.86 -7.46 -1.01
N VAL A 107 3.31 -7.42 0.24
CA VAL A 107 2.51 -7.86 1.40
C VAL A 107 2.14 -6.66 2.26
N TRP A 108 0.92 -6.69 2.78
CA TRP A 108 0.51 -5.73 3.80
C TRP A 108 1.30 -5.96 5.08
N THR A 109 1.78 -4.87 5.65
CA THR A 109 2.45 -4.85 6.96
C THR A 109 1.78 -3.78 7.79
N ARG A 110 1.26 -4.14 8.97
CA ARG A 110 0.71 -3.14 9.87
C ARG A 110 1.84 -2.29 10.47
N VAL A 111 1.66 -0.98 10.42
CA VAL A 111 2.59 -0.01 10.98
C VAL A 111 1.85 1.03 11.81
N ARG A 112 2.59 1.72 12.66
CA ARG A 112 2.16 2.90 13.42
C ARG A 112 2.99 4.10 13.02
N LEU A 113 2.34 5.23 12.73
CA LEU A 113 3.02 6.51 12.53
C LEU A 113 3.45 7.08 13.90
N LEU A 114 4.74 7.33 14.06
CA LEU A 114 5.32 7.95 15.26
C LEU A 114 5.12 9.47 15.23
N GLU A 115 5.37 10.15 16.36
CA GLU A 115 5.25 11.61 16.43
C GLU A 115 6.23 12.34 15.50
N ARG A 116 7.45 11.81 15.37
CA ARG A 116 8.46 12.29 14.43
C ARG A 116 8.50 11.35 13.24
N TRP A 117 8.20 11.89 12.07
CA TRP A 117 8.12 11.15 10.83
C TRP A 117 8.65 11.98 9.67
N ASP A 118 9.08 11.27 8.63
CA ASP A 118 9.52 11.84 7.35
C ASP A 118 9.36 10.74 6.29
N ILE A 119 8.16 10.67 5.72
CA ILE A 119 7.75 9.59 4.80
C ILE A 119 8.30 9.87 3.41
N MET A 120 8.24 11.11 2.96
CA MET A 120 8.63 11.51 1.60
C MET A 120 10.12 11.80 1.46
N GLY A 121 10.82 12.02 2.57
CA GLY A 121 12.28 12.14 2.63
C GLY A 121 12.93 10.82 3.02
N ARG A 122 13.17 10.61 4.32
CA ARG A 122 13.82 9.40 4.87
C ARG A 122 13.09 8.11 4.51
N GLY A 123 11.76 8.13 4.44
CA GLY A 123 10.95 7.00 3.99
C GLY A 123 11.22 6.68 2.53
N ALA A 124 11.04 7.63 1.61
CA ALA A 124 11.29 7.43 0.18
C ALA A 124 12.77 7.12 -0.14
N ALA A 125 13.71 7.68 0.64
CA ALA A 125 15.12 7.33 0.59
C ALA A 125 15.44 5.98 1.24
N SER A 126 14.50 5.40 1.99
CA SER A 126 14.62 4.02 2.43
C SER A 126 14.41 3.12 1.23
N ALA A 127 14.99 1.93 1.33
CA ALA A 127 14.83 0.91 0.31
C ALA A 127 13.38 0.37 0.19
N PHE A 128 12.37 0.93 0.86
CA PHE A 128 11.02 0.36 0.94
C PHE A 128 9.91 1.26 0.41
N LEU A 129 10.04 2.58 0.57
CA LEU A 129 8.98 3.53 0.22
C LEU A 129 9.32 4.39 -0.99
N GLY A 130 10.37 4.05 -1.73
CA GLY A 130 10.79 4.86 -2.86
C GLY A 130 12.16 4.47 -3.38
N ILE A 131 12.70 5.38 -4.19
CA ILE A 131 14.02 5.25 -4.80
C ILE A 131 15.02 6.16 -4.08
N HIS A 132 14.61 7.40 -3.83
CA HIS A 132 15.34 8.40 -3.06
C HIS A 132 14.37 9.44 -2.47
N ALA A 133 14.89 10.38 -1.68
CA ALA A 133 14.08 11.45 -1.11
C ALA A 133 13.34 12.22 -2.23
N GLY A 134 12.06 12.49 -2.01
CA GLY A 134 11.15 13.12 -2.96
C GLY A 134 10.69 12.20 -4.10
N HIS A 135 11.04 10.91 -4.11
CA HIS A 135 10.68 9.95 -5.16
C HIS A 135 10.01 8.72 -4.54
N PRO A 136 8.78 8.89 -4.01
CA PRO A 136 8.07 7.83 -3.31
C PRO A 136 7.51 6.77 -4.26
N GLY A 137 7.33 5.58 -3.71
CA GLY A 137 6.64 4.47 -4.35
C GLY A 137 6.11 3.52 -3.28
N PHE A 138 4.85 3.70 -2.91
CA PHE A 138 4.19 2.88 -1.90
C PHE A 138 2.67 2.93 -1.99
N GLY A 139 2.05 1.88 -1.46
CA GLY A 139 0.62 1.84 -1.15
C GLY A 139 0.40 1.75 0.36
N MET A 140 -0.60 2.46 0.85
CA MET A 140 -1.03 2.44 2.25
C MET A 140 -2.54 2.21 2.29
N MET A 141 -3.05 1.52 3.31
CA MET A 141 -4.47 1.23 3.44
C MET A 141 -4.92 1.34 4.89
N ALA A 142 -6.12 1.87 5.13
CA ALA A 142 -6.73 1.83 6.44
C ALA A 142 -6.93 0.38 6.90
N LEU A 143 -6.91 0.12 8.22
CA LEU A 143 -7.03 -1.24 8.75
C LEU A 143 -8.36 -1.93 8.39
N ASP A 144 -9.42 -1.14 8.19
CA ASP A 144 -10.75 -1.59 7.77
C ASP A 144 -10.93 -1.59 6.24
N SER A 145 -9.85 -1.34 5.48
CA SER A 145 -9.85 -1.21 4.01
C SER A 145 -10.74 -0.07 3.47
N SER A 146 -11.16 0.87 4.30
CA SER A 146 -12.03 1.99 3.89
C SER A 146 -11.34 3.03 3.00
N VAL A 147 -10.01 3.10 3.05
CA VAL A 147 -9.19 4.06 2.29
C VAL A 147 -7.92 3.38 1.82
N TYR A 148 -7.55 3.62 0.57
CA TYR A 148 -6.23 3.29 0.03
C TYR A 148 -5.54 4.56 -0.46
N VAL A 149 -4.30 4.80 -0.03
CA VAL A 149 -3.46 5.91 -0.48
C VAL A 149 -2.29 5.35 -1.28
N LYS A 150 -2.07 5.87 -2.48
CA LYS A 150 -0.94 5.50 -3.34
C LYS A 150 -0.09 6.72 -3.61
N ALA A 151 1.22 6.56 -3.44
CA ALA A 151 2.21 7.52 -3.90
C ALA A 151 2.97 6.91 -5.08
N SER A 152 3.05 7.64 -6.18
CA SER A 152 3.80 7.23 -7.37
C SER A 152 4.76 8.34 -7.82
N THR A 153 5.91 7.91 -8.33
CA THR A 153 6.90 8.77 -8.99
C THR A 153 6.72 8.60 -10.49
N GLY A 154 6.46 9.70 -11.20
CA GLY A 154 6.32 9.76 -12.66
C GLY A 154 7.46 10.52 -13.33
N GLU A 155 7.35 10.73 -14.64
CA GLU A 155 8.40 11.42 -15.42
C GLU A 155 8.53 12.91 -15.07
N THR A 156 7.41 13.56 -14.74
CA THR A 156 7.35 15.02 -14.54
C THR A 156 7.21 15.43 -13.06
N GLY A 157 6.97 14.48 -12.17
CA GLY A 157 6.75 14.75 -10.76
C GLY A 157 6.19 13.57 -9.99
N ILE A 158 5.56 13.88 -8.85
CA ILE A 158 5.05 12.92 -7.89
C ILE A 158 3.53 13.09 -7.80
N ASP A 159 2.80 12.00 -7.94
CA ASP A 159 1.36 11.92 -7.67
C ASP A 159 1.10 11.17 -6.37
N VAL A 160 0.17 11.70 -5.57
CA VAL A 160 -0.41 10.98 -4.43
C VAL A 160 -1.91 11.05 -4.54
N LEU A 161 -2.58 9.90 -4.44
CA LEU A 161 -4.04 9.80 -4.54
C LEU A 161 -4.61 8.96 -3.40
N ALA A 162 -5.85 9.25 -3.04
CA ALA A 162 -6.65 8.51 -2.08
C ALA A 162 -7.89 7.94 -2.77
N VAL A 163 -8.11 6.64 -2.59
CA VAL A 163 -9.25 5.87 -3.08
C VAL A 163 -10.13 5.51 -1.89
N ARG A 164 -11.43 5.79 -1.98
CA ARG A 164 -12.39 5.49 -0.90
C ARG A 164 -13.11 4.18 -1.16
N HIS A 165 -13.30 3.41 -0.09
CA HIS A 165 -13.92 2.09 -0.08
C HIS A 165 -13.47 1.23 -1.27
N PRO A 166 -12.15 1.00 -1.45
CA PRO A 166 -11.67 0.14 -2.53
C PRO A 166 -12.26 -1.28 -2.42
N ASP A 167 -12.63 -1.70 -1.21
CA ASP A 167 -13.33 -2.93 -0.94
C ASP A 167 -14.77 -2.94 -1.47
N ARG A 168 -15.35 -1.83 -1.93
CA ARG A 168 -16.73 -1.74 -2.45
C ARG A 168 -16.79 -1.28 -3.90
N SER A 169 -15.67 -0.86 -4.48
CA SER A 169 -15.60 -0.41 -5.86
C SER A 169 -15.83 -1.57 -6.83
N GLU A 170 -16.85 -1.46 -7.68
CA GLU A 170 -17.12 -2.45 -8.73
C GLU A 170 -15.94 -2.59 -9.70
N ASN A 171 -15.26 -1.48 -10.01
CA ASN A 171 -14.09 -1.48 -10.90
C ASN A 171 -12.97 -2.35 -10.32
N ILE A 172 -12.67 -2.17 -9.04
CA ILE A 172 -11.62 -2.91 -8.34
C ILE A 172 -12.02 -4.37 -8.18
N LEU A 173 -13.27 -4.66 -7.77
CA LEU A 173 -13.75 -6.03 -7.60
C LEU A 173 -13.70 -6.82 -8.91
N ARG A 174 -14.15 -6.23 -10.03
CA ARG A 174 -14.05 -6.84 -11.37
C ARG A 174 -12.60 -7.08 -11.78
N TYR A 175 -11.69 -6.13 -11.46
CA TYR A 175 -10.27 -6.30 -11.73
C TYR A 175 -9.70 -7.48 -10.93
N LEU A 176 -10.05 -7.62 -9.65
CA LEU A 176 -9.59 -8.72 -8.80
C LEU A 176 -10.13 -10.08 -9.26
N GLU A 177 -11.40 -10.16 -9.64
CA GLU A 177 -12.00 -11.37 -10.21
C GLU A 177 -11.27 -11.82 -11.47
N TRP A 178 -11.05 -10.88 -12.41
CA TRP A 178 -10.26 -11.14 -13.60
C TRP A 178 -8.83 -11.60 -13.26
N PHE A 179 -8.18 -10.92 -12.32
CA PHE A 179 -6.80 -11.24 -11.94
C PHE A 179 -6.68 -12.61 -11.29
N ALA A 180 -7.63 -12.99 -10.42
CA ALA A 180 -7.65 -14.29 -9.75
C ALA A 180 -7.81 -15.46 -10.74
N LEU A 181 -8.60 -15.26 -11.80
CA LEU A 181 -8.87 -16.26 -12.83
C LEU A 181 -7.83 -16.28 -13.96
N ARG A 182 -6.97 -15.27 -14.05
CA ARG A 182 -6.02 -15.12 -15.15
C ARG A 182 -4.98 -16.24 -15.14
N ASP A 183 -5.02 -17.09 -16.17
CA ASP A 183 -3.97 -18.08 -16.38
C ASP A 183 -2.81 -17.47 -17.17
N SER A 184 -1.70 -17.22 -16.49
CA SER A 184 -0.47 -16.73 -17.12
C SER A 184 0.76 -17.25 -16.39
N PRO A 185 1.82 -17.67 -17.10
CA PRO A 185 3.07 -18.13 -16.49
C PRO A 185 3.74 -17.10 -15.57
N SER A 186 3.45 -15.80 -15.78
CA SER A 186 3.98 -14.70 -14.97
C SER A 186 3.07 -14.27 -13.82
N SER A 187 1.88 -14.85 -13.69
CA SER A 187 0.94 -14.51 -12.60
C SER A 187 1.53 -14.90 -11.24
N ASP A 188 1.30 -14.04 -10.24
CA ASP A 188 1.63 -14.32 -8.84
C ASP A 188 0.55 -15.23 -8.24
N ARG A 189 0.81 -16.55 -8.24
CA ARG A 189 -0.16 -17.58 -7.80
C ARG A 189 -0.55 -17.42 -6.33
N GLU A 190 0.38 -17.05 -5.47
CA GLU A 190 0.11 -16.81 -4.04
C GLU A 190 -0.84 -15.62 -3.87
N LEU A 191 -0.62 -14.54 -4.63
CA LEU A 191 -1.52 -13.39 -4.64
C LEU A 191 -2.90 -13.75 -5.21
N GLN A 192 -2.96 -14.55 -6.28
CA GLN A 192 -4.23 -15.02 -6.86
C GLN A 192 -5.03 -15.86 -5.85
N GLU A 193 -4.40 -16.80 -5.14
CA GLU A 193 -5.04 -17.60 -4.10
C GLU A 193 -5.58 -16.72 -2.97
N ARG A 194 -4.78 -15.75 -2.49
CA ARG A 194 -5.22 -14.79 -1.46
C ARG A 194 -6.40 -13.95 -1.92
N ILE A 195 -6.41 -13.50 -3.18
CA ILE A 195 -7.54 -12.77 -3.77
C ILE A 195 -8.77 -13.67 -3.85
N ALA A 196 -8.64 -14.92 -4.32
CA ALA A 196 -9.75 -15.85 -4.45
C ALA A 196 -10.39 -16.17 -3.09
N VAL A 197 -9.58 -16.44 -2.05
CA VAL A 197 -10.06 -16.67 -0.68
C VAL A 197 -10.78 -15.44 -0.14
N TRP A 198 -10.22 -14.25 -0.33
CA TRP A 198 -10.86 -13.01 0.13
C TRP A 198 -12.17 -12.73 -0.60
N LEU A 199 -12.24 -12.91 -1.93
CA LEU A 199 -13.47 -12.77 -2.71
C LEU A 199 -14.55 -13.76 -2.26
N ALA A 200 -14.19 -15.02 -2.00
CA ALA A 200 -15.11 -16.03 -1.49
C ALA A 200 -15.64 -15.69 -0.09
N GLY A 201 -14.78 -15.16 0.79
CA GLY A 201 -15.13 -14.74 2.14
C GLY A 201 -16.04 -13.50 2.21
N ARG A 202 -16.20 -12.78 1.10
CA ARG A 202 -17.10 -11.62 0.99
C ARG A 202 -18.52 -11.95 0.59
N ALA A 203 -18.78 -13.16 0.09
CA ALA A 203 -20.13 -13.57 -0.25
C ALA A 203 -21.01 -13.40 1.01
N PRO A 204 -22.11 -12.64 0.95
CA PRO A 204 -22.98 -12.48 2.10
C PRO A 204 -23.38 -13.88 2.57
N SER A 205 -23.17 -14.18 3.84
CA SER A 205 -23.65 -15.43 4.43
C SER A 205 -25.14 -15.54 4.12
N ALA A 206 -25.47 -16.41 3.16
CA ALA A 206 -26.84 -16.78 2.85
C ALA A 206 -27.38 -17.64 4.01
N ALA A 207 -27.56 -17.05 5.19
CA ALA A 207 -28.12 -17.69 6.38
C ALA A 207 -28.50 -16.64 7.46
N SER A 208 -29.37 -15.69 7.11
CA SER A 208 -30.30 -15.08 8.06
C SER A 208 -31.66 -14.89 7.41
N ARG A 209 -32.17 -15.99 6.84
CA ARG A 209 -33.59 -16.20 6.56
C ARG A 209 -34.03 -17.51 7.19
N SER A 210 -34.34 -17.45 8.48
CA SER A 210 -35.32 -18.32 9.12
C SER A 210 -35.64 -17.73 10.49
N ASP A 211 -36.44 -16.68 10.49
CA ASP A 211 -37.39 -16.42 11.58
C ASP A 211 -38.74 -16.14 10.94
N ARG A 212 -39.53 -17.20 10.77
CA ARG A 212 -40.99 -17.19 10.83
C ARG A 212 -41.45 -18.53 11.36
#